data_AF-A0A7X7L5G0-F1
#
_entry.id   AF-A0A7X7L5G0-F1
#
_cell.length_a   1.000
_cell.length_b   1.000
_cell.length_c   1.000
_cell.angle_alpha   90.00
_cell.angle_beta   90.00
_cell.angle_gamma   90.00
#
_symmetry.space_group_name_H-M   'P 1'
#
loop_
_entity.id
_entity.type
_entity.pdbx_description
1 polymer ?
#
loop_
_entity_poly.entity_id
_entity_poly.type
_entity_poly.pdbx_seq_one_letter_code
_entity_poly.pdbx_strand_id
1 'polypeptide(L)' 'MSYTTIVKKELSYKDVTKNCCEKALLSAIVRLEGRFIKERNGYYSLNINTQDNTEARWFIFAMNRIYSLHSDI' A
#
# COMPACT_ATOMS: atom_id res chain seq x y z
N MET A 1 16.03 -6.19 17.44
CA MET A 1 15.75 -5.56 16.13
C MET A 1 16.33 -6.46 15.04
N SER A 2 15.56 -6.78 14.01
CA SER A 2 16.03 -7.60 12.88
C SER A 2 16.68 -6.70 11.81
N TYR A 3 17.70 -7.21 11.11
CA TYR A 3 18.33 -6.58 9.95
C TYR A 3 17.29 -6.15 8.90
N THR A 4 16.26 -6.97 8.68
CA THR A 4 15.16 -6.67 7.75
C THR A 4 14.42 -5.37 8.09
N THR A 5 14.22 -5.07 9.37
CA THR A 5 13.54 -3.85 9.81
C THR A 5 14.38 -2.60 9.51
N ILE A 6 15.69 -2.70 9.67
CA ILE A 6 16.63 -1.60 9.41
C ILE A 6 16.65 -1.30 7.90
N VAL A 7 16.81 -2.33 7.08
CA VAL A 7 16.85 -2.20 5.62
C VAL A 7 15.53 -1.64 5.07
N LYS A 8 14.37 -2.11 5.55
CA LYS A 8 13.07 -1.54 5.16
C LYS A 8 12.94 -0.06 5.52
N LYS A 9 13.46 0.33 6.69
CA LYS A 9 13.46 1.73 7.13
C LYS A 9 14.37 2.60 6.26
N GLU A 10 15.50 2.09 5.79
CA GLU A 10 16.36 2.82 4.85
C GLU A 10 15.72 2.97 3.48
N LEU A 11 15.07 1.91 2.98
CA LEU A 11 14.30 1.88 1.73
C LEU A 11 12.92 2.55 1.84
N SER A 12 12.62 3.21 2.97
CA SER A 12 11.37 3.98 3.13
C SER A 12 11.17 4.87 1.92
N TYR A 13 9.92 5.03 1.49
CA TYR A 13 9.40 5.63 0.23
C TYR A 13 9.87 7.05 -0.17
N LYS A 14 10.99 7.55 0.35
CA LYS A 14 11.52 8.91 0.26
C LYS A 14 11.73 9.43 -1.17
N ASP A 15 11.95 8.54 -2.16
CA ASP A 15 12.35 8.97 -3.51
C ASP A 15 11.39 8.54 -4.64
N VAL A 16 10.19 8.05 -4.31
CA VAL A 16 9.20 7.68 -5.33
C VAL A 16 8.45 8.94 -5.79
N THR A 17 9.09 9.76 -6.63
CA THR A 17 8.58 11.09 -7.00
C THR A 17 7.81 11.13 -8.32
N LYS A 18 8.07 10.17 -9.23
CA LYS A 18 7.37 10.10 -10.52
C LYS A 18 6.06 9.33 -10.39
N ASN A 19 4.98 9.87 -10.95
CA ASN A 19 3.66 9.25 -10.95
C ASN A 19 3.67 7.80 -11.49
N CYS A 20 4.47 7.50 -12.52
CA CYS A 20 4.60 6.13 -13.02
C CYS A 20 5.23 5.16 -12.00
N CYS A 21 6.23 5.62 -11.24
CA CYS A 21 6.90 4.83 -10.21
C CYS A 21 5.97 4.60 -9.01
N GLU A 22 5.18 5.61 -8.61
CA GLU A 22 4.20 5.46 -7.54
C GLU A 22 3.12 4.45 -7.90
N LYS A 23 2.59 4.51 -9.13
CA LYS A 23 1.63 3.51 -9.63
C LYS A 23 2.22 2.11 -9.70
N ALA A 24 3.46 1.98 -10.19
CA ALA A 24 4.16 0.70 -10.24
C ALA A 24 4.34 0.10 -8.84
N LEU A 25 4.78 0.91 -7.88
CA LEU A 25 4.95 0.47 -6.50
C LEU A 25 3.61 0.07 -5.86
N LEU A 26 2.57 0.88 -6.04
CA LEU A 26 1.24 0.56 -5.54
C LEU A 26 0.72 -0.74 -6.14
N SER A 27 0.90 -0.97 -7.44
CA SER A 27 0.53 -2.25 -8.07
C SER A 27 1.30 -3.45 -7.51
N ALA A 28 2.58 -3.26 -7.16
CA ALA A 28 3.38 -4.30 -6.55
C ALA A 28 2.87 -4.64 -5.15
N ILE A 29 2.54 -3.64 -4.33
CA ILE A 29 1.96 -3.84 -2.99
C ILE A 29 0.63 -4.58 -3.08
N VAL A 30 -0.28 -4.15 -3.97
CA VAL A 30 -1.57 -4.83 -4.19
C VAL A 30 -1.36 -6.30 -4.60
N ARG A 31 -0.32 -6.59 -5.38
CA ARG A 31 -0.05 -7.95 -5.86
C ARG A 31 0.61 -8.86 -4.82
N LEU A 32 1.43 -8.29 -3.93
CA LEU A 32 2.16 -9.04 -2.91
C LEU A 32 1.33 -9.23 -1.63
N GLU A 33 0.71 -8.15 -1.16
CA GLU A 33 0.04 -8.08 0.15
C GLU A 33 -1.49 -7.95 0.04
N GLY A 34 -1.99 -7.60 -1.15
CA GLY A 34 -3.41 -7.36 -1.37
C GLY A 34 -4.24 -8.63 -1.48
N ARG A 35 -5.42 -8.61 -0.86
CA ARG A 35 -6.46 -9.63 -1.00
C ARG A 35 -7.76 -8.97 -1.42
N PHE A 36 -8.31 -9.39 -2.56
CA PHE A 36 -9.64 -9.00 -2.96
C PHE A 36 -10.67 -9.94 -2.32
N ILE A 37 -11.63 -9.35 -1.61
CA ILE A 37 -12.72 -10.08 -0.99
C ILE A 37 -14.02 -9.62 -1.65
N LYS A 38 -14.86 -10.60 -2.00
CA LYS A 38 -16.21 -10.33 -2.47
C LYS A 38 -17.12 -10.24 -1.25
N GLU A 39 -17.65 -9.05 -1.01
CA GLU A 39 -18.54 -8.78 0.11
C GLU A 39 -19.94 -9.31 -0.15
N ARG A 40 -20.69 -9.59 0.93
CA ARG A 40 -22.05 -10.15 0.85
C ARG A 40 -23.05 -9.22 0.16
N ASN A 41 -22.79 -7.92 0.21
CA ASN A 41 -23.57 -6.88 -0.46
C ASN A 41 -23.24 -6.73 -1.96
N GLY A 42 -22.36 -7.58 -2.51
CA GLY A 42 -21.97 -7.57 -3.92
C GLY A 42 -20.80 -6.65 -4.26
N TYR A 43 -20.28 -5.89 -3.29
CA TYR A 43 -19.12 -5.03 -3.47
C TYR A 43 -17.82 -5.84 -3.35
N TYR A 44 -16.70 -5.25 -3.78
CA TYR A 44 -15.37 -5.80 -3.57
C TYR A 44 -14.59 -4.91 -2.60
N SER A 45 -13.93 -5.54 -1.64
CA SER A 45 -12.97 -4.89 -0.76
C SER A 45 -11.55 -5.33 -1.12
N LEU A 46 -10.59 -4.41 -0.99
CA LEU A 46 -9.17 -4.69 -1.12
C LEU A 46 -8.54 -4.56 0.26
N ASN A 47 -8.12 -5.69 0.82
CA ASN A 47 -7.49 -5.73 2.13
C ASN A 47 -5.98 -5.86 1.96
N ILE A 48 -5.23 -5.02 2.66
CA ILE A 48 -3.76 -5.03 2.66
C ILE A 48 -3.32 -5.27 4.10
N ASN A 49 -2.64 -6.40 4.34
CA ASN A 49 -2.16 -6.76 5.67
C ASN A 49 -0.66 -6.49 5.77
N THR A 50 -0.26 -5.39 6.41
CA THR A 50 1.16 -5.09 6.69
C THR A 50 1.41 -4.95 8.19
N GLN A 51 2.61 -5.35 8.62
CA GLN A 51 3.12 -5.11 9.98
C GLN A 51 3.85 -3.77 10.09
N ASP A 52 4.06 -3.07 8.97
CA ASP A 52 4.76 -1.80 8.92
C ASP A 52 3.76 -0.63 8.79
N ASN A 53 3.66 0.17 9.85
CA ASN A 53 2.77 1.34 9.87
C ASN A 53 3.14 2.40 8.81
N THR A 54 4.42 2.48 8.41
CA THR A 54 4.86 3.41 7.37
C THR A 54 4.35 2.98 5.99
N GLU A 55 4.36 1.67 5.70
CA GLU A 55 3.77 1.10 4.49
C GLU A 55 2.27 1.32 4.43
N ALA A 56 1.54 1.06 5.53
CA ALA A 56 0.10 1.28 5.59
C ALA A 56 -0.28 2.74 5.28
N ARG A 57 0.41 3.70 5.93
CA ARG A 57 0.17 5.14 5.70
C ARG A 57 0.49 5.55 4.27
N TRP A 58 1.60 5.05 3.72
CA TRP A 58 1.98 5.36 2.35
C TRP A 58 0.93 4.84 1.37
N PHE A 59 0.46 3.61 1.55
CA PHE A 59 -0.55 3.00 0.68
C PHE A 59 -1.86 3.80 0.69
N ILE A 60 -2.38 4.15 1.87
CA ILE A 60 -3.61 4.97 2.01
C ILE A 60 -3.42 6.31 1.31
N PHE A 61 -2.30 7.00 1.54
CA PHE A 61 -2.03 8.29 0.92
C PHE A 61 -1.93 8.18 -0.60
N ALA A 62 -1.22 7.18 -1.12
CA ALA A 62 -1.04 6.96 -2.54
C ALA A 62 -2.37 6.58 -3.23
N MET A 63 -3.19 5.72 -2.63
CA MET A 63 -4.52 5.36 -3.14
C MET A 63 -5.44 6.58 -3.24
N ASN A 64 -5.53 7.37 -2.17
CA ASN A 64 -6.37 8.55 -2.13
C ASN A 64 -5.88 9.61 -3.13
N ARG A 65 -4.56 9.83 -3.24
CA ARG A 65 -4.02 10.86 -4.14
C ARG A 65 -4.10 10.46 -5.62
N ILE A 66 -3.84 9.20 -5.97
CA ILE A 66 -3.79 8.74 -7.37
C ILE A 66 -5.19 8.42 -7.90
N TYR A 67 -6.06 7.86 -7.06
CA TYR A 67 -7.36 7.31 -7.50
C TYR A 67 -8.57 7.93 -6.79
N SER A 68 -8.38 8.88 -5.85
CA SER A 68 -9.46 9.52 -5.08
C SER A 68 -10.38 8.51 -4.36
N LEU A 69 -9.79 7.39 -3.92
CA LEU A 69 -10.53 6.35 -3.20
C LEU A 69 -10.71 6.73 -1.72
N HIS A 70 -11.74 6.16 -1.10
CA HIS A 70 -11.93 6.22 0.34
C HIS A 70 -11.39 4.93 0.97
N SER A 71 -10.61 5.04 2.04
CA SER A 71 -10.00 3.90 2.72
C SER A 71 -10.51 3.84 4.16
N ASP A 72 -11.07 2.70 4.56
CA ASP A 72 -11.39 2.41 5.96
C ASP A 72 -10.14 1.79 6.61
N ILE A 73 -9.75 2.26 7.81
CA ILE A 73 -8.54 1.84 8.54
C ILE A 73 -8.90 0.85 9.65
#